data_AF-A0A4Q3SWY2-F1
#
_entry.id   AF-A0A4Q3SWY2-F1
#
_cell.length_a   1.000
_cell.length_b   1.000
_cell.length_c   1.000
_cell.angle_alpha   90.00
_cell.angle_beta   90.00
_cell.angle_gamma   90.00
#
_symmetry.space_group_name_H-M   'P 1'
#
loop_
_entity.id
_entity.type
_entity.pdbx_description
1 polymer ?
#
loop_
_entity_poly.entity_id
_entity_poly.type
_entity_poly.pdbx_seq_one_letter_code
_entity_poly.pdbx_strand_id
1 'polypeptide(L)'
;MGGDIAGIVGGAAEASVATALLFGETSGTLRTERNLLREVWERPPRSELFPNTVWRYLTRRPLEAADRASPAETVAAEWRAGDRFGASGSRSEGARMALLFGRGGAYTVQELEMRDAMLDLLEASIALMSEELRILVIALAERPSYGMPGAER
;
A
#
# COMPACT_ATOMS: atom_id res chain seq x y z
N MET A 1 9.15 41.17 -57.88
CA MET A 1 7.93 40.70 -57.18
C MET A 1 8.17 39.21 -56.93
N GLY A 2 8.44 38.69 -55.73
CA GLY A 2 8.16 39.16 -54.38
C GLY A 2 7.19 38.17 -53.72
N GLY A 3 7.66 37.45 -52.70
CA GLY A 3 6.89 36.66 -51.72
C GLY A 3 6.69 35.18 -52.06
N ASP A 4 6.79 34.21 -51.14
CA ASP A 4 7.14 34.22 -49.72
C ASP A 4 7.50 32.76 -49.37
N ILE A 5 8.64 32.55 -48.71
CA ILE A 5 8.99 31.25 -48.10
C ILE A 5 8.84 31.41 -46.59
N ALA A 6 7.60 31.66 -46.16
CA ALA A 6 7.24 31.65 -44.75
C ALA A 6 6.80 30.23 -44.37
N GLY A 7 7.76 29.38 -44.07
CA GLY A 7 7.49 28.02 -43.60
C GLY A 7 8.80 27.27 -43.47
N ILE A 8 8.94 26.49 -42.40
CA ILE A 8 10.16 25.75 -42.01
C ILE A 8 11.16 26.59 -41.20
N VAL A 9 10.72 27.13 -40.06
CA VAL A 9 11.61 27.42 -38.92
C VAL A 9 11.11 26.76 -37.61
N GLY A 10 9.86 26.30 -37.54
CA GLY A 10 9.27 25.74 -36.30
C GLY A 10 9.50 24.24 -36.01
N GLY A 11 9.93 23.43 -36.99
CA GLY A 11 9.85 21.96 -36.88
C GLY A 11 10.83 21.27 -35.92
N ALA A 12 11.99 21.87 -35.64
CA ALA A 12 12.99 21.26 -34.76
C ALA A 12 12.75 21.54 -33.25
N ALA A 13 12.18 22.69 -32.93
CA ALA A 13 11.90 23.08 -31.55
C ALA A 13 10.70 22.31 -30.97
N GLU A 14 9.63 22.12 -31.75
CA GLU A 14 8.44 21.38 -31.28
C GLU A 14 8.71 19.89 -31.09
N ALA A 15 9.47 19.27 -32.01
CA ALA A 15 9.84 17.86 -31.90
C ALA A 15 10.68 17.57 -30.63
N SER A 16 11.59 18.48 -30.26
CA SER A 16 12.43 18.32 -29.06
C SER A 16 11.64 18.50 -27.76
N VAL A 17 10.72 19.47 -27.70
CA VAL A 17 9.82 19.65 -26.54
C VAL A 17 8.86 18.47 -26.39
N ALA A 18 8.25 18.00 -27.49
CA ALA A 18 7.38 16.82 -27.47
C ALA A 18 8.14 15.57 -27.02
N THR A 19 9.39 15.39 -27.48
CA THR A 19 10.27 14.29 -27.03
C THR A 19 10.59 14.42 -25.54
N ALA A 20 10.94 15.62 -25.04
CA ALA A 20 11.22 15.83 -23.62
C ALA A 20 10.00 15.58 -22.72
N LEU A 21 8.79 15.86 -23.19
CA LEU A 21 7.56 15.56 -22.44
C LEU A 21 7.19 14.07 -22.49
N LEU A 22 7.46 13.39 -23.61
CA LEU A 22 7.17 11.95 -23.76
C LEU A 22 8.18 11.05 -23.04
N PHE A 23 9.44 11.47 -22.94
CA PHE A 23 10.53 10.68 -22.35
C PHE A 23 11.07 11.28 -21.05
N GLY A 24 10.61 12.47 -20.65
CA GLY A 24 10.96 13.10 -19.39
C GLY A 24 10.22 12.43 -18.24
N GLU A 25 10.97 11.87 -17.31
CA GLU A 25 10.41 11.26 -16.11
C GLU A 25 9.84 12.36 -15.20
N THR A 26 8.51 12.49 -15.19
CA THR A 26 7.84 13.47 -14.31
C THR A 26 7.96 12.99 -12.88
N SER A 27 8.61 13.79 -12.03
CA SER A 27 8.74 13.51 -10.61
C SER A 27 8.22 14.65 -9.75
N GLY A 28 7.65 14.30 -8.60
CA GLY A 28 7.14 15.23 -7.60
C GLY A 28 7.66 14.87 -6.22
N THR A 29 7.82 15.86 -5.35
CA THR A 29 8.29 15.59 -3.97
C THR A 29 7.10 15.34 -3.05
N LEU A 30 7.09 14.18 -2.40
CA LEU A 30 6.13 13.82 -1.37
C LEU A 30 6.85 13.60 -0.04
N ARG A 31 6.43 14.28 1.01
CA ARG A 31 6.91 14.04 2.39
C ARG A 31 5.91 13.18 3.15
N THR A 32 6.43 12.16 3.82
CA THR A 32 5.63 11.17 4.54
C THR A 32 6.20 10.95 5.94
N GLU A 33 5.99 11.91 6.84
CA GLU A 33 6.46 11.79 8.23
C GLU A 33 5.71 10.68 8.98
N ARG A 34 4.39 10.62 8.76
CA ARG A 34 3.49 9.57 9.24
C ARG A 34 3.28 8.52 8.13
N ASN A 35 4.16 7.53 8.09
CA ASN A 35 4.20 6.55 7.01
C ASN A 35 3.55 5.22 7.43
N LEU A 36 2.31 4.99 6.98
CA LEU A 36 1.58 3.74 7.26
C LEU A 36 2.32 2.49 6.74
N LEU A 37 2.98 2.60 5.59
CA LEU A 37 3.76 1.49 5.02
C LEU A 37 4.93 1.14 5.94
N ARG A 38 5.64 2.15 6.48
CA ARG A 38 6.73 1.95 7.44
C ARG A 38 6.22 1.24 8.69
N GLU A 39 5.10 1.71 9.21
CA GLU A 39 4.51 1.17 10.43
C GLU A 39 4.21 -0.32 10.29
N VAL A 40 3.56 -0.73 9.19
CA VAL A 40 3.25 -2.13 8.88
C VAL A 40 4.51 -2.95 8.56
N TRP A 41 5.53 -2.32 7.99
CA TRP A 41 6.80 -3.00 7.70
C TRP A 41 7.60 -3.32 8.97
N GLU A 42 7.82 -2.29 9.80
CA GLU A 42 8.62 -2.35 11.02
C GLU A 42 7.89 -3.10 12.15
N ARG A 43 6.56 -3.09 12.14
CA ARG A 43 5.71 -3.71 13.18
C ARG A 43 6.16 -3.33 14.59
N PRO A 44 6.20 -2.02 14.94
CA PRO A 44 6.55 -1.62 16.28
C PRO A 44 5.58 -2.25 17.31
N PRO A 45 6.01 -2.48 18.56
CA PRO A 45 5.17 -3.11 19.59
C PRO A 45 3.83 -2.40 19.82
N ARG A 46 3.78 -1.09 19.57
CA ARG A 46 2.56 -0.27 19.55
C ARG A 46 2.64 0.66 18.37
N SER A 47 1.50 0.83 17.70
CA SER A 47 1.38 1.81 16.63
C SER A 47 0.87 3.16 17.13
N GLU A 48 1.45 4.23 16.61
CA GLU A 48 0.96 5.61 16.76
C GLU A 48 0.07 6.05 15.60
N LEU A 49 0.06 5.28 14.51
CA LEU A 49 -0.65 5.62 13.27
C LEU A 49 -1.98 4.87 13.13
N PHE A 50 -2.09 3.66 13.68
CA PHE A 50 -3.31 2.85 13.65
C PHE A 50 -4.04 2.88 15.00
N PRO A 51 -5.39 2.84 14.99
CA PRO A 51 -6.15 2.55 16.20
C PRO A 51 -5.70 1.23 16.83
N ASN A 52 -5.67 1.15 18.17
CA ASN A 52 -5.15 0.00 18.90
C ASN A 52 -5.82 -1.32 18.48
N THR A 53 -7.14 -1.32 18.27
CA THR A 53 -7.90 -2.50 17.84
C THR A 53 -7.44 -3.00 16.47
N VAL A 54 -7.28 -2.10 15.50
CA VAL A 54 -6.80 -2.44 14.14
C VAL A 54 -5.37 -2.93 14.21
N TRP A 55 -4.50 -2.25 14.96
CA TRP A 55 -3.10 -2.67 15.10
C TRP A 55 -2.98 -4.06 15.71
N ARG A 56 -3.72 -4.34 16.79
CA ARG A 56 -3.76 -5.66 17.42
C ARG A 56 -4.28 -6.73 16.48
N TYR A 57 -5.23 -6.42 15.60
CA TYR A 57 -5.67 -7.37 14.58
C TYR A 57 -4.53 -7.65 13.58
N LEU A 58 -3.94 -6.59 13.02
CA LEU A 58 -2.91 -6.71 11.99
C LEU A 58 -1.66 -7.46 12.46
N THR A 59 -1.23 -7.29 13.71
CA THR A 59 0.03 -7.87 14.20
C THR A 59 -0.12 -9.15 15.00
N ARG A 60 -1.36 -9.58 15.30
CA ARG A 60 -1.57 -10.81 16.07
C ARG A 60 -1.73 -12.00 15.14
N ARG A 61 -1.04 -13.09 15.46
CA ARG A 61 -1.21 -14.33 14.73
C ARG A 61 -2.55 -14.98 15.05
N PRO A 62 -3.20 -15.64 14.07
CA PRO A 62 -4.46 -16.35 14.30
C PRO A 62 -4.33 -17.38 15.43
N LEU A 63 -5.30 -17.40 16.35
CA LEU A 63 -5.29 -18.32 17.49
C LEU A 63 -5.36 -19.79 17.06
N GLU A 64 -6.08 -20.06 15.98
CA GLU A 64 -6.29 -21.40 15.44
C GLU A 64 -5.03 -21.99 14.77
N ALA A 65 -4.02 -21.15 14.52
CA ALA A 65 -2.80 -21.54 13.83
C ALA A 65 -1.69 -20.55 14.13
N ALA A 66 -1.04 -20.71 15.29
CA ALA A 66 0.05 -19.85 15.74
C ALA A 66 1.26 -19.81 14.76
N ASP A 67 1.38 -20.84 13.91
CA ASP A 67 2.42 -20.91 12.87
C ASP A 67 2.08 -20.06 11.63
N ARG A 68 0.83 -19.63 11.47
CA ARG A 68 0.44 -18.72 10.37
C ARG A 68 0.92 -17.30 10.64
N ALA A 69 1.36 -16.65 9.57
CA ALA A 69 1.68 -15.23 9.56
C ALA A 69 0.46 -14.39 10.01
N SER A 70 0.72 -13.34 10.77
CA SER A 70 -0.24 -12.26 11.02
C SER A 70 -0.59 -11.52 9.72
N PRO A 71 -1.75 -10.83 9.65
CA PRO A 71 -2.12 -10.06 8.47
C PRO A 71 -1.03 -9.07 8.01
N ALA A 72 -0.37 -8.37 8.94
CA ALA A 72 0.74 -7.47 8.62
C ALA A 72 1.97 -8.20 8.06
N GLU A 73 2.30 -9.39 8.58
CA GLU A 73 3.36 -10.25 8.02
C GLU A 73 3.03 -10.67 6.59
N THR A 74 1.79 -11.07 6.33
CA THR A 74 1.32 -11.44 4.99
C THR A 74 1.39 -10.25 4.04
N VAL A 75 0.85 -9.09 4.41
CA VAL A 75 0.92 -7.87 3.60
C VAL A 75 2.37 -7.48 3.29
N ALA A 76 3.26 -7.52 4.28
CA ALA A 76 4.67 -7.20 4.08
C ALA A 76 5.40 -8.23 3.21
N ALA A 77 4.99 -9.50 3.23
CA ALA A 77 5.50 -10.53 2.33
C ALA A 77 5.03 -10.30 0.89
N GLU A 78 3.75 -9.98 0.69
CA GLU A 78 3.17 -9.66 -0.62
C GLU A 78 3.75 -8.37 -1.23
N TRP A 79 4.07 -7.37 -0.41
CA TRP A 79 4.79 -6.19 -0.90
C TRP A 79 6.15 -6.56 -1.48
N ARG A 80 6.87 -7.48 -0.83
CA ARG A 80 8.14 -8.04 -1.30
C ARG A 80 8.00 -8.97 -2.50
N ALA A 81 6.83 -9.55 -2.73
CA ALA A 81 6.63 -10.48 -3.82
C ALA A 81 6.78 -9.75 -5.17
N GLY A 82 7.69 -10.26 -6.01
CA GLY A 82 7.97 -9.76 -7.35
C GLY A 82 9.14 -8.76 -7.46
N ASP A 83 9.37 -8.26 -8.66
CA ASP A 83 10.52 -7.37 -8.99
C ASP A 83 10.29 -5.89 -8.61
N ARG A 84 9.32 -5.60 -7.74
CA ARG A 84 8.87 -4.24 -7.40
C ARG A 84 10.00 -3.36 -6.84
N PHE A 85 10.90 -3.95 -6.07
CA PHE A 85 12.06 -3.25 -5.50
C PHE A 85 13.34 -3.38 -6.34
N GLY A 86 13.28 -4.08 -7.48
CA GLY A 86 14.47 -4.47 -8.25
C GLY A 86 15.20 -5.67 -7.62
N ALA A 87 16.39 -5.97 -8.14
CA ALA A 87 17.15 -7.14 -7.72
C ALA A 87 17.51 -7.08 -6.23
N SER A 88 17.38 -8.21 -5.53
CA SER A 88 17.69 -8.28 -4.09
C SER A 88 19.17 -7.97 -3.84
N GLY A 89 19.45 -7.17 -2.80
CA GLY A 89 20.77 -6.64 -2.45
C GLY A 89 21.24 -5.48 -3.34
N SER A 90 20.44 -5.04 -4.31
CA SER A 90 20.85 -3.95 -5.22
C SER A 90 20.73 -2.57 -4.58
N ARG A 91 21.48 -1.60 -5.12
CA ARG A 91 21.33 -0.19 -4.74
C ARG A 91 19.92 0.33 -5.05
N SER A 92 19.29 -0.15 -6.13
CA SER A 92 17.92 0.22 -6.49
C SER A 92 16.90 -0.27 -5.46
N GLU A 93 17.08 -1.47 -4.91
CA GLU A 93 16.24 -1.99 -3.82
C GLU A 93 16.37 -1.10 -2.59
N GLY A 94 17.60 -0.82 -2.14
CA GLY A 94 17.84 0.06 -1.00
C GLY A 94 17.24 1.45 -1.19
N ALA A 95 17.42 2.06 -2.37
CA ALA A 95 16.86 3.36 -2.69
C ALA A 95 15.32 3.35 -2.67
N ARG A 96 14.70 2.33 -3.25
CA ARG A 96 13.23 2.22 -3.33
C ARG A 96 12.61 1.92 -1.96
N MET A 97 13.24 1.06 -1.17
CA MET A 97 12.84 0.84 0.23
C MET A 97 12.95 2.11 1.06
N ALA A 98 14.03 2.87 0.91
CA ALA A 98 14.21 4.15 1.60
C ALA A 98 13.16 5.19 1.17
N LEU A 99 12.81 5.24 -0.11
CA LEU A 99 11.77 6.13 -0.63
C LEU A 99 10.39 5.78 -0.04
N LEU A 100 9.99 4.51 -0.12
CA LEU A 100 8.66 4.02 0.25
C LEU A 100 8.43 3.94 1.77
N PHE A 101 9.41 3.44 2.52
CA PHE A 101 9.31 3.23 3.97
C PHE A 101 10.00 4.36 4.78
N GLY A 102 10.76 5.25 4.15
CA GLY A 102 11.39 6.39 4.82
C GLY A 102 10.43 7.56 5.05
N ARG A 103 10.97 8.78 4.97
CA ARG A 103 10.23 10.03 5.16
C ARG A 103 9.66 10.61 3.85
N GLY A 104 9.64 9.83 2.79
CA GLY A 104 9.33 10.29 1.44
C GLY A 104 10.54 10.90 0.73
N GLY A 105 10.31 11.51 -0.43
CA GLY A 105 11.35 11.98 -1.35
C GLY A 105 10.75 12.41 -2.69
N ALA A 106 11.58 12.47 -3.73
CA ALA A 106 11.09 12.62 -5.09
C ALA A 106 10.56 11.27 -5.58
N TYR A 107 9.29 11.24 -5.97
CA TYR A 107 8.64 10.08 -6.55
C TYR A 107 8.40 10.33 -8.04
N THR A 108 8.66 9.32 -8.85
CA THR A 108 8.11 9.22 -10.20
C THR A 108 6.64 8.81 -10.15
N VAL A 109 5.92 8.94 -11.27
CA VAL A 109 4.54 8.43 -11.39
C VAL A 109 4.47 6.94 -11.05
N GLN A 110 5.40 6.14 -11.58
CA GLN A 110 5.45 4.70 -11.33
C GLN A 110 5.67 4.36 -9.84
N GLU A 111 6.46 5.17 -9.13
CA GLU A 111 6.69 4.97 -7.70
C GLU A 111 5.48 5.40 -6.85
N LEU A 112 4.70 6.39 -7.32
CA LEU A 112 3.42 6.74 -6.70
C LEU A 112 2.39 5.62 -6.89
N GLU A 113 2.24 5.10 -8.11
CA GLU A 113 1.36 3.96 -8.40
C GLU A 113 1.74 2.73 -7.57
N MET A 114 3.04 2.49 -7.41
CA MET A 114 3.54 1.43 -6.56
C MET A 114 3.15 1.62 -5.10
N ARG A 115 3.29 2.85 -4.58
CA ARG A 115 2.90 3.21 -3.22
C ARG A 115 1.40 3.03 -3.00
N ASP A 116 0.60 3.43 -3.98
CA ASP A 116 -0.86 3.31 -4.00
C ASP A 116 -1.28 1.83 -3.91
N ALA A 117 -0.76 0.99 -4.80
CA ALA A 117 -1.02 -0.45 -4.78
C ALA A 117 -0.61 -1.13 -3.45
N MET A 118 0.45 -0.64 -2.78
CA MET A 118 0.83 -1.14 -1.47
C MET A 118 -0.18 -0.75 -0.39
N LEU A 119 -0.71 0.48 -0.43
CA LEU A 119 -1.73 0.95 0.48
C LEU A 119 -3.07 0.24 0.25
N ASP A 120 -3.46 0.00 -1.01
CA ASP A 120 -4.65 -0.76 -1.37
C ASP A 120 -4.64 -2.18 -0.79
N LEU A 121 -3.48 -2.86 -0.86
CA LEU A 121 -3.35 -4.19 -0.27
C LEU A 121 -3.54 -4.16 1.25
N LEU A 122 -3.00 -3.15 1.91
CA LEU A 122 -3.20 -2.96 3.35
C LEU A 122 -4.66 -2.65 3.67
N GLU A 123 -5.30 -1.80 2.89
CA GLU A 123 -6.73 -1.49 3.03
C GLU A 123 -7.58 -2.74 2.88
N ALA A 124 -7.34 -3.56 1.84
CA ALA A 124 -8.03 -4.82 1.64
C ALA A 124 -7.86 -5.77 2.84
N SER A 125 -6.67 -5.82 3.43
CA SER A 125 -6.41 -6.62 4.65
C SER A 125 -7.21 -6.12 5.86
N ILE A 126 -7.38 -4.80 6.01
CA ILE A 126 -8.22 -4.20 7.07
C ILE A 126 -9.71 -4.39 6.76
N ALA A 127 -10.11 -4.34 5.50
CA ALA A 127 -11.49 -4.61 5.10
C ALA A 127 -11.89 -6.05 5.43
N LEU A 128 -10.98 -7.02 5.27
CA LEU A 128 -11.20 -8.41 5.66
C LEU A 128 -11.51 -8.55 7.16
N MET A 129 -10.83 -7.79 8.03
CA MET A 129 -11.18 -7.72 9.47
C MET A 129 -12.64 -7.35 9.68
N SER A 130 -13.11 -6.33 8.95
CA SER A 130 -14.47 -5.82 9.10
C SER A 130 -15.50 -6.85 8.65
N GLU A 131 -15.17 -7.58 7.58
CA GLU A 131 -16.00 -8.68 7.08
C GLU A 131 -16.05 -9.87 8.05
N GLU A 132 -14.91 -10.28 8.61
CA GLU A 132 -14.84 -11.32 9.64
C GLU A 132 -15.67 -10.96 10.87
N LEU A 133 -15.61 -9.71 11.32
CA LEU A 133 -16.43 -9.21 12.42
C LEU A 133 -17.92 -9.20 12.09
N ARG A 134 -18.28 -8.80 10.86
CA ARG A 134 -19.68 -8.82 10.39
C ARG A 134 -20.24 -10.23 10.41
N ILE A 135 -19.49 -11.20 9.90
CA ILE A 135 -19.87 -12.62 9.91
C ILE A 135 -20.06 -13.11 11.35
N LEU A 136 -19.14 -12.76 12.25
CA LEU A 136 -19.24 -13.14 13.66
C LEU A 136 -20.49 -12.58 14.33
N VAL A 137 -20.81 -11.30 14.10
CA VAL A 137 -22.02 -10.66 14.65
C VAL A 137 -23.29 -11.35 14.15
N ILE A 138 -23.35 -11.68 12.85
CA ILE A 138 -24.48 -12.42 12.28
C ILE A 138 -24.61 -13.81 12.90
N ALA A 139 -23.51 -14.56 12.99
CA ALA A 139 -23.50 -15.89 13.58
C ALA A 139 -23.94 -15.89 15.06
N LEU A 140 -23.60 -14.84 15.82
CA LEU A 140 -24.06 -14.66 17.20
C LEU A 140 -25.55 -14.30 17.28
N ALA A 141 -26.07 -13.50 16.34
CA ALA A 141 -27.48 -13.13 16.29
C ALA A 141 -28.37 -14.31 15.86
N GLU A 142 -27.86 -15.20 15.00
CA GLU A 142 -28.58 -16.38 14.49
C GLU A 142 -28.55 -17.58 15.44
N ARG A 143 -27.73 -17.56 16.49
CA ARG A 143 -27.79 -18.58 17.55
C ARG A 143 -29.06 -18.36 18.40
N PRO A 144 -30.08 -19.23 18.34
CA PRO A 144 -31.19 -19.13 19.26
C PRO A 144 -30.65 -19.29 20.68
N SER A 145 -31.10 -18.42 21.59
CA SER A 145 -30.83 -18.50 23.03
C SER A 145 -31.03 -19.96 23.45
N TYR A 146 -29.95 -20.68 23.73
CA TYR A 146 -30.06 -22.04 24.26
C TYR A 146 -30.90 -21.94 25.53
N GLY A 147 -32.12 -22.47 25.44
CA GLY A 147 -33.09 -22.42 26.52
C GLY A 147 -32.44 -23.00 27.77
N MET A 148 -32.49 -22.21 28.84
CA MET A 148 -32.30 -22.75 30.19
C MET A 148 -33.24 -23.96 30.31
N PRO A 149 -32.74 -25.18 30.60
CA PRO A 149 -33.61 -26.31 30.83
C PRO A 149 -34.52 -25.94 32.00
N GLY A 150 -35.83 -26.09 31.76
CA GLY A 150 -36.88 -25.74 32.69
C GLY A 150 -36.60 -26.29 34.08
N ALA A 151 -36.72 -25.41 35.06
CA ALA A 151 -37.13 -25.79 36.39
C ALA A 151 -38.56 -26.34 36.28
N GLU A 152 -38.72 -27.64 36.11
CA GLU A 152 -39.97 -28.32 36.44
C GLU A 152 -39.68 -29.48 37.39
N ARG A 153 -40.50 -29.50 38.44
CA ARG A 153 -40.42 -30.32 39.65
C ARG A 153 -41.10 -31.66 39.42
#